data_AF-A0AAV4B8I6-F1
#
_entry.id   AF-A0AAV4B8I6-F1
#
_cell.length_a   1.000
_cell.length_b   1.000
_cell.length_c   1.000
_cell.angle_alpha   90.00
_cell.angle_beta   90.00
_cell.angle_gamma   90.00
#
_symmetry.space_group_name_H-M   'P 1'
#
loop_
_entity.id
_entity.type
_entity.pdbx_description
1 polymer ?
#
loop_
_entity_poly.entity_id
_entity_poly.type
_entity_poly.pdbx_seq_one_letter_code
_entity_poly.pdbx_strand_id
1 'polypeptide(L)'
;MDRKKSNELVLKEANLERSLIKTIRQRQQQFLGHICRHKGLEHLAITGKIEGKCSRGRQRVTVIENLKSWTINKGSNNNYLRLTENRFEWRNMIANFCSGQDTCDDDDDQENC
;
A
#
# COMPACT_ATOMS: atom_id res chain seq x y z
N MET A 1 37.72 2.20 -13.48
CA MET A 1 36.78 3.33 -13.33
C MET A 1 35.38 2.80 -13.58
N ASP A 2 34.70 2.33 -12.54
CA ASP A 2 33.31 1.89 -12.68
C ASP A 2 32.43 3.14 -12.82
N ARG A 3 31.82 3.30 -14.00
CA ARG A 3 30.84 4.36 -14.24
C ARG A 3 29.63 4.08 -13.35
N LYS A 4 29.29 5.00 -12.44
CA LYS A 4 28.02 4.97 -11.71
C LYS A 4 26.87 4.95 -12.71
N LYS A 5 26.15 3.83 -12.78
CA LYS A 5 24.88 3.74 -13.50
C LYS A 5 23.74 3.96 -12.52
N SER A 6 22.76 4.77 -12.91
CA SER A 6 21.51 4.92 -12.16
C SER A 6 20.68 3.65 -12.27
N ASN A 7 20.00 3.27 -11.19
CA ASN A 7 19.09 2.12 -11.15
C ASN A 7 18.03 2.19 -12.25
N GLU A 8 17.57 3.41 -12.60
CA GLU A 8 16.60 3.60 -13.68
C GLU A 8 17.16 3.24 -15.06
N LEU A 9 18.42 3.59 -15.31
CA LEU A 9 19.10 3.25 -16.56
C LEU A 9 19.30 1.75 -16.67
N VAL A 10 19.67 1.10 -15.55
CA VAL A 10 19.81 -0.37 -15.50
C VAL A 10 18.46 -1.07 -15.76
N LEU A 11 17.37 -0.57 -15.18
CA LEU A 11 16.01 -1.09 -15.42
C LEU A 11 15.57 -0.93 -16.88
N LYS A 12 15.85 0.23 -17.50
CA LYS A 12 15.57 0.48 -18.92
C LYS A 12 16.41 -0.40 -19.85
N GLU A 13 17.72 -0.52 -19.59
CA GLU A 13 18.61 -1.39 -20.36
C GLU A 13 18.19 -2.87 -20.27
N ALA A 14 17.75 -3.32 -19.09
CA ALA A 14 17.26 -4.67 -18.88
C ALA A 14 15.83 -4.91 -19.38
N ASN A 15 15.12 -3.86 -19.83
CA ASN A 15 13.71 -3.90 -20.24
C ASN A 15 12.79 -4.53 -19.17
N LEU A 16 13.02 -4.20 -17.90
CA LEU A 16 12.27 -4.72 -16.77
C LEU A 16 11.38 -3.65 -16.14
N GLU A 17 10.17 -4.03 -15.76
CA GLU A 17 9.29 -3.20 -14.92
C GLU A 17 9.56 -3.43 -13.42
N ARG A 18 9.18 -2.47 -12.57
CA ARG A 18 9.19 -2.60 -11.10
C ARG A 18 8.06 -3.53 -10.61
N SER A 19 8.12 -4.80 -11.00
CA SER A 19 7.08 -5.81 -10.74
C SER A 19 6.99 -6.27 -9.27
N LEU A 20 8.08 -6.12 -8.51
CA LEU A 20 8.14 -6.56 -7.11
C LEU A 20 7.16 -5.79 -6.22
N ILE A 21 7.17 -4.47 -6.30
CA ILE A 21 6.28 -3.61 -5.49
C ILE A 21 4.81 -3.91 -5.82
N LYS A 22 4.49 -4.08 -7.10
CA LYS A 22 3.16 -4.48 -7.56
C LYS A 22 2.72 -5.83 -6.96
N THR A 23 3.62 -6.82 -6.94
CA THR A 23 3.37 -8.14 -6.37
C THR A 23 3.16 -8.08 -4.86
N ILE A 24 3.98 -7.31 -4.15
CA ILE A 24 3.86 -7.11 -2.69
C ILE A 24 2.52 -6.47 -2.37
N ARG A 25 2.18 -5.37 -3.05
CA ARG A 25 0.91 -4.66 -2.86
C ARG A 25 -0.27 -5.59 -3.13
N GLN A 26 -0.25 -6.36 -4.22
CA GLN A 26 -1.30 -7.31 -4.55
C GLN A 26 -1.52 -8.34 -3.43
N ARG A 27 -0.44 -8.93 -2.90
CA ARG A 27 -0.50 -9.90 -1.79
C ARG A 27 -1.05 -9.26 -0.51
N GLN A 28 -0.61 -8.05 -0.18
CA GLN A 28 -1.11 -7.30 0.99
C GLN A 28 -2.63 -7.07 0.89
N GLN A 29 -3.15 -6.69 -0.28
CA GLN A 29 -4.58 -6.49 -0.47
C GLN A 29 -5.39 -7.79 -0.43
N GLN A 30 -4.85 -8.88 -0.98
CA GLN A 30 -5.48 -10.20 -0.86
C GLN A 30 -5.60 -10.63 0.61
N PHE A 31 -4.53 -10.45 1.38
CA PHE A 31 -4.49 -10.75 2.81
C PHE A 31 -5.45 -9.87 3.62
N LEU A 32 -5.46 -8.56 3.38
CA LEU A 32 -6.41 -7.64 4.03
C LEU A 32 -7.85 -8.05 3.77
N GLY A 33 -8.18 -8.38 2.51
CA GLY A 33 -9.51 -8.86 2.17
C GLY A 33 -9.86 -10.16 2.89
N HIS A 34 -8.91 -11.09 3.03
CA HIS A 34 -9.12 -12.33 3.76
C HIS A 34 -9.44 -12.06 5.23
N ILE A 35 -8.62 -11.25 5.92
CA ILE A 35 -8.79 -10.92 7.33
C ILE A 35 -10.15 -10.28 7.59
N CYS A 36 -10.52 -9.25 6.82
CA CYS A 36 -11.75 -8.51 7.05
C CYS A 36 -13.01 -9.37 6.86
N ARG A 37 -12.96 -10.38 5.98
CA ARG A 37 -14.09 -11.31 5.78
C ARG A 37 -14.18 -12.38 6.87
N HIS A 38 -13.03 -12.83 7.41
CA HIS A 38 -13.00 -13.85 8.44
C HIS A 38 -13.37 -13.30 9.83
N LYS A 39 -13.24 -11.98 10.03
CA LYS A 39 -13.61 -11.27 11.28
C LYS A 39 -12.97 -11.86 12.55
N GLY A 40 -11.76 -12.42 12.41
CA GLY A 40 -10.97 -12.99 13.50
C GLY A 40 -10.23 -11.95 14.35
N LEU A 41 -9.24 -12.41 15.12
CA LEU A 41 -8.43 -11.54 15.99
C LEU A 41 -7.68 -10.47 15.19
N GLU A 42 -7.18 -10.83 14.01
CA GLU A 42 -6.46 -9.95 13.10
C GLU A 42 -7.36 -8.79 12.63
N HIS A 43 -8.66 -9.05 12.45
CA HIS A 43 -9.63 -8.01 12.09
C HIS A 43 -9.82 -7.02 13.23
N LEU A 44 -9.92 -7.51 14.47
CA LEU A 44 -10.00 -6.66 15.67
C LEU A 44 -8.73 -5.82 15.84
N ALA A 45 -7.55 -6.41 15.58
CA ALA A 45 -6.27 -5.72 15.62
C ALA A 45 -6.18 -4.59 14.60
N ILE A 46 -6.56 -4.86 13.34
CA ILE A 46 -6.52 -3.84 12.27
C ILE A 46 -7.55 -2.73 12.49
N THR A 47 -8.72 -3.08 13.05
CA THR A 47 -9.79 -2.09 13.31
C THR A 47 -9.53 -1.30 14.60
N GLY A 48 -8.56 -1.70 15.42
CA GLY A 48 -8.28 -1.06 16.72
C GLY A 48 -9.38 -1.31 17.77
N LYS A 49 -10.13 -2.41 17.63
CA LYS A 49 -11.19 -2.82 18.56
C LYS A 49 -10.71 -3.72 19.69
N ILE A 50 -9.41 -3.97 19.77
CA ILE A 50 -8.81 -4.72 20.88
C ILE A 50 -8.87 -3.86 22.14
N GLU A 51 -9.34 -4.45 23.24
CA GLU A 51 -9.37 -3.81 24.54
C GLU A 51 -7.93 -3.57 25.06
N GLY A 52 -7.62 -2.31 25.38
CA GLY A 52 -6.31 -1.89 25.86
C GLY A 52 -5.87 -0.56 25.27
N LYS A 53 -4.96 0.14 25.97
CA LYS A 53 -4.33 1.35 25.42
C LYS A 53 -3.10 0.94 24.60
N CYS A 54 -3.05 1.36 23.35
CA CYS A 54 -1.79 1.38 22.61
C CYS A 54 -0.76 2.25 23.34
N SER A 55 0.49 1.80 23.37
CA SER A 55 1.60 2.53 24.02
C SER A 55 1.69 3.98 23.52
N ARG A 56 1.96 4.93 24.42
CA ARG A 56 2.22 6.33 24.04
C ARG A 56 3.54 6.40 23.25
N GLY A 57 3.50 6.89 22.01
CA GLY A 57 4.64 6.99 21.08
C GLY A 57 4.21 7.37 19.66
N ARG A 58 5.15 7.39 18.68
CA ARG A 58 4.79 7.55 17.25
C ARG A 58 3.85 6.42 16.84
N GLN A 59 2.66 6.78 16.39
CA GLN A 59 1.69 5.79 15.90
C GLN A 59 2.32 5.00 14.75
N ARG A 60 2.28 3.66 14.83
CA ARG A 60 2.76 2.81 13.73
C ARG A 60 1.90 3.10 12.50
N VAL A 61 2.52 3.20 11.33
CA VAL A 61 1.78 3.29 10.07
C VAL A 61 0.89 2.07 9.96
N THR A 62 -0.41 2.30 9.99
CA THR A 62 -1.40 1.23 9.95
C THR A 62 -1.60 0.74 8.52
N VAL A 63 -2.13 -0.49 8.37
CA VAL A 63 -2.50 -1.03 7.05
C VAL A 63 -3.51 -0.10 6.34
N ILE A 64 -4.38 0.56 7.10
CA ILE A 64 -5.37 1.52 6.58
C ILE A 64 -4.69 2.82 6.12
N GLU A 65 -3.70 3.32 6.85
CA GLU A 65 -2.92 4.51 6.44
C GLU A 65 -2.10 4.24 5.17
N ASN A 66 -1.44 3.08 5.07
CA ASN A 66 -0.74 2.66 3.86
C ASN A 66 -1.70 2.52 2.66
N LEU A 67 -2.90 1.99 2.90
CA LEU A 67 -3.90 1.90 1.86
C LEU A 67 -4.30 3.29 1.38
N LYS A 68 -4.58 4.22 2.30
CA LYS A 68 -4.89 5.63 1.98
C LYS A 68 -3.77 6.34 1.21
N SER A 69 -2.50 6.09 1.51
CA SER A 69 -1.39 6.73 0.81
C SER A 69 -1.31 6.33 -0.66
N TRP A 70 -1.71 5.10 -1.00
CA TRP A 70 -1.64 4.58 -2.36
C TRP A 70 -2.93 4.81 -3.16
N THR A 71 -4.05 5.16 -2.53
CA THR A 71 -5.32 5.39 -3.25
C THR A 71 -5.37 6.77 -3.85
N ILE A 72 -5.65 6.83 -5.16
CA ILE A 72 -5.92 8.07 -5.91
C ILE A 72 -7.07 8.86 -5.28
N ASN A 73 -8.02 8.17 -4.64
CA ASN A 73 -9.19 8.78 -4.03
C ASN A 73 -8.95 9.09 -2.54
N LYS A 74 -8.05 10.04 -2.25
CA LYS A 74 -7.74 10.53 -0.89
C LYS A 74 -8.92 11.24 -0.20
N GLY A 75 -9.98 11.59 -0.96
CA GLY A 75 -11.06 12.46 -0.50
C GLY A 75 -12.44 11.82 -0.28
N SER A 76 -12.68 10.58 -0.73
CA SER A 76 -13.97 9.94 -0.51
C SER A 76 -13.93 9.12 0.78
N ASN A 77 -14.99 9.22 1.60
CA ASN A 77 -15.23 8.47 2.85
C ASN A 77 -15.39 6.95 2.59
N ASN A 78 -14.41 6.36 1.93
CA ASN A 78 -14.36 4.94 1.63
C ASN A 78 -13.91 4.23 2.90
N ASN A 79 -14.87 3.61 3.58
CA ASN A 79 -14.55 2.60 4.57
C ASN A 79 -13.93 1.40 3.84
N TYR A 80 -12.61 1.44 3.62
CA TYR A 80 -11.88 0.38 2.93
C TYR A 80 -12.14 -1.00 3.53
N LEU A 81 -12.32 -1.08 4.85
CA LEU A 81 -12.68 -2.32 5.52
C LEU A 81 -14.06 -2.82 5.05
N ARG A 82 -15.04 -1.93 4.85
CA ARG A 82 -16.35 -2.30 4.30
C ARG A 82 -16.26 -2.73 2.83
N LEU A 83 -15.41 -2.08 2.03
CA LEU A 83 -15.17 -2.47 0.63
C LEU A 83 -14.60 -3.89 0.52
N THR A 84 -13.79 -4.33 1.50
CA THR A 84 -13.22 -5.68 1.49
C THR A 84 -14.27 -6.80 1.68
N GLU A 85 -15.45 -6.48 2.21
CA GLU A 85 -16.54 -7.45 2.40
C GLU A 85 -17.08 -7.92 1.04
N ASN A 86 -17.16 -7.03 0.05
CA ASN A 86 -17.58 -7.38 -1.30
C ASN A 86 -16.38 -7.80 -2.16
N ARG A 87 -16.31 -9.08 -2.53
CA ARG A 87 -15.21 -9.64 -3.33
C ARG A 87 -15.10 -9.04 -4.74
N PHE A 88 -16.20 -8.61 -5.33
CA PHE A 88 -16.19 -8.01 -6.67
C PHE A 88 -15.62 -6.60 -6.61
N GLU A 89 -16.18 -5.75 -5.77
CA GLU A 89 -15.71 -4.38 -5.53
C GLU A 89 -14.24 -4.35 -5.10
N TRP A 90 -13.86 -5.23 -4.17
CA TRP A 90 -12.48 -5.35 -3.70
C TRP A 90 -11.51 -5.71 -4.83
N ARG A 91 -11.86 -6.68 -5.68
CA ARG A 91 -11.00 -7.07 -6.81
C ARG A 91 -10.93 -5.98 -7.87
N ASN A 92 -12.05 -5.32 -8.16
CA ASN A 92 -12.10 -4.22 -9.12
C ASN A 92 -11.22 -3.05 -8.65
N MET A 93 -11.32 -2.71 -7.37
CA MET A 93 -10.49 -1.70 -6.73
C MET A 93 -8.99 -2.07 -6.81
N ILE A 94 -8.60 -3.30 -6.44
CA ILE A 94 -7.20 -3.78 -6.54
C ILE A 94 -6.68 -3.75 -7.98
N ALA A 95 -7.51 -4.15 -8.96
CA ALA A 95 -7.11 -4.13 -10.37
C ALA A 95 -6.77 -2.70 -10.82
N ASN A 96 -7.57 -1.71 -10.38
CA ASN A 96 -7.33 -0.30 -10.64
C ASN A 96 -6.10 0.26 -9.90
N PHE A 97 -5.72 -0.30 -8.75
CA PHE A 97 -4.44 0.03 -8.07
C PHE A 97 -3.22 -0.52 -8.80
N CYS A 98 -3.32 -1.73 -9.35
CA CYS A 98 -2.21 -2.40 -10.04
C CYS A 98 -1.99 -1.88 -11.47
N SER A 99 -2.91 -1.07 -11.99
CA SER A 99 -2.84 -0.41 -13.30
C SER A 99 -2.39 1.06 -13.22
N GLY A 100 -2.41 1.69 -12.04
CA GLY A 100 -2.14 3.11 -11.86
C GLY A 100 -0.85 3.41 -11.10
N GLN A 101 0.17 3.80 -11.86
CA GLN A 101 1.34 4.63 -11.52
C GLN A 101 2.11 4.34 -10.22
N ASP A 102 3.32 3.81 -10.39
CA ASP A 102 4.46 4.22 -9.56
C ASP A 102 4.73 5.70 -9.87
N THR A 103 3.98 6.62 -9.27
CA THR A 103 4.47 7.99 -9.16
C THR A 103 5.69 7.92 -8.27
N CYS A 104 6.81 8.35 -8.84
CA CYS A 104 8.03 8.70 -8.14
C CYS A 104 7.62 9.43 -6.87
N ASP A 105 7.78 8.80 -5.71
CA ASP A 105 8.00 9.57 -4.50
C ASP A 105 9.38 10.18 -4.75
N ASP A 106 9.37 11.41 -5.27
CA ASP A 106 10.53 12.30 -5.27
C ASP A 106 10.93 12.43 -3.80
N ASP A 107 11.95 11.66 -3.40
CA ASP A 107 12.69 11.93 -2.18
C ASP A 107 13.19 13.37 -2.27
N ASP A 108 13.02 14.08 -1.17
CA ASP A 108 13.55 15.40 -0.89
C ASP A 108 15.07 15.47 -1.17
N ASP A 109 15.44 15.70 -2.42
CA ASP A 109 16.69 16.37 -2.78
C ASP A 109 16.42 17.88 -2.78
N GLN A 110 16.03 18.42 -1.62
CA GLN A 110 16.40 19.80 -1.29
C GLN A 110 17.89 19.81 -0.98
N GLU A 111 18.67 19.71 -2.05
CA GLU A 111 19.98 20.31 -2.13
C GLU A 111 19.78 21.82 -1.94
N ASN A 112 19.92 22.29 -0.70
CA ASN A 112 20.02 23.71 -0.39
C ASN A 112 21.30 23.90 0.42
N CYS A 113 22.31 24.44 -0.28
CA CYS A 113 23.60 25.01 0.18
C CYS A 113 24.12 24.65 1.57
#